data_AF-A0A8J3JW75-F1
#
_entry.id   AF-A0A8J3JW75-F1
#
_cell.length_a   1.000
_cell.length_b   1.000
_cell.length_c   1.000
_cell.angle_alpha   90.00
_cell.angle_beta   90.00
_cell.angle_gamma   90.00
#
_symmetry.space_group_name_H-M   'P 1'
#
loop_
_entity.id
_entity.type
_entity.pdbx_description
1 polymer ?
#
loop_
_entity_poly.entity_id
_entity_poly.type
_entity_poly.pdbx_seq_one_letter_code
_entity_poly.pdbx_strand_id
1 'polypeptide(L)'
;MYWAGVASAGIQVGAVSAAAGWLLGPVGAVAGGALAALAAVPYGWAVQRVRAYPATPRGVGLFAADHSWSLVNTIAGAAFLSVNLARGHRLDPLACRHRGRINIFEQAIRGYATTVGNVVAGANARCERHEDVHVRQARLFGPLYMPLIAVNYVLFSVLPVWWLVHDHAGYPITGPGRYFTHGVYHHVWHEAWAYRRDVHDRHGPRAAGRAARPPGAARTPIVTQATLGTDKT
;
A
#
# COMPACT_ATOMS: atom_id res chain seq x y z
N MET A 1 0.38 -14.21 -16.52
CA MET A 1 -0.46 -15.19 -17.27
C MET A 1 -1.49 -14.41 -18.05
N TYR A 2 -1.73 -14.70 -19.33
CA TYR A 2 -2.57 -13.86 -20.19
C TYR A 2 -4.06 -13.85 -19.82
N TRP A 3 -4.53 -14.84 -19.06
CA TRP A 3 -5.92 -14.97 -18.63
C TRP A 3 -6.19 -14.40 -17.22
N ALA A 4 -5.14 -14.04 -16.46
CA ALA A 4 -5.28 -13.69 -15.05
C ALA A 4 -6.15 -12.44 -14.84
N GLY A 5 -6.09 -11.46 -15.75
CA GLY A 5 -6.93 -10.27 -15.66
C GLY A 5 -8.43 -10.58 -15.81
N VAL A 6 -8.80 -11.35 -16.83
CA VAL A 6 -10.19 -11.74 -17.10
C VAL A 6 -10.73 -12.63 -15.98
N ALA A 7 -9.96 -13.64 -15.56
CA ALA A 7 -10.36 -14.51 -14.46
C ALA A 7 -10.50 -13.73 -13.15
N SER A 8 -9.60 -12.80 -12.86
CA SER A 8 -9.70 -11.94 -11.67
C SER A 8 -11.01 -11.16 -11.66
N ALA A 9 -11.35 -10.50 -12.77
CA ALA A 9 -12.58 -9.74 -12.90
C ALA A 9 -13.82 -10.63 -12.72
N GLY A 10 -13.84 -11.79 -13.39
CA GLY A 10 -14.93 -12.75 -13.31
C GLY A 10 -15.15 -13.30 -11.90
N ILE A 11 -14.07 -13.65 -11.17
CA ILE A 11 -14.16 -14.16 -9.80
C ILE A 11 -14.75 -13.10 -8.86
N GLN A 12 -14.28 -11.86 -8.94
CA GLN A 12 -14.77 -10.79 -8.08
C GLN A 12 -16.24 -10.45 -8.36
N VAL A 13 -16.61 -10.31 -9.64
CA VAL A 13 -18.02 -10.07 -10.04
C VAL A 13 -18.91 -11.22 -9.59
N GLY A 14 -18.50 -12.47 -9.86
CA GLY A 14 -19.26 -13.66 -9.48
C GLY A 14 -19.45 -13.77 -7.97
N ALA A 15 -18.41 -13.53 -7.17
CA ALA A 15 -18.49 -13.61 -5.72
C ALA A 15 -19.42 -12.56 -5.12
N VAL A 16 -19.30 -11.29 -5.54
CA VAL A 16 -20.18 -10.22 -5.03
C VAL A 16 -21.61 -10.40 -5.53
N SER A 17 -21.79 -10.78 -6.79
CA SER A 17 -23.11 -11.09 -7.37
C SER A 17 -23.79 -12.22 -6.60
N ALA A 18 -23.08 -13.32 -6.33
CA ALA A 18 -23.62 -14.45 -5.58
C ALA A 18 -23.99 -14.06 -4.13
N ALA A 19 -23.12 -13.31 -3.44
CA ALA A 19 -23.39 -12.86 -2.07
C ALA A 19 -24.60 -11.91 -2.00
N ALA A 20 -24.68 -10.94 -2.91
CA ALA A 20 -25.82 -10.02 -2.99
C ALA A 20 -27.11 -10.74 -3.40
N GLY A 21 -27.00 -11.72 -4.30
CA GLY A 21 -28.10 -12.58 -4.73
C GLY A 21 -28.68 -13.42 -3.58
N TRP A 22 -27.80 -13.94 -2.73
CA TRP A 22 -28.21 -14.68 -1.54
C TRP A 22 -28.97 -13.80 -0.54
N LEU A 23 -28.56 -12.54 -0.36
CA LEU A 23 -29.19 -11.61 0.57
C LEU A 23 -30.49 -10.97 0.05
N LEU A 24 -30.54 -10.64 -1.24
CA LEU A 24 -31.55 -9.74 -1.81
C LEU A 24 -32.26 -10.34 -3.04
N GLY A 25 -32.07 -11.63 -3.31
CA GLY A 25 -32.65 -12.34 -4.45
C GLY A 25 -32.06 -11.92 -5.82
N PRO A 26 -32.74 -12.24 -6.94
CA PRO A 26 -32.19 -12.02 -8.28
C PRO A 26 -31.80 -10.56 -8.58
N VAL A 27 -32.56 -9.59 -8.08
CA VAL A 27 -32.25 -8.17 -8.23
C VAL A 27 -30.93 -7.83 -7.53
N GLY A 28 -30.72 -8.38 -6.33
CA GLY A 28 -29.45 -8.29 -5.60
C GLY A 28 -28.28 -8.82 -6.40
N ALA A 29 -28.45 -9.98 -7.04
CA ALA A 29 -27.39 -10.59 -7.83
C ALA A 29 -26.95 -9.71 -9.00
N VAL A 30 -27.91 -9.16 -9.74
CA VAL A 30 -27.64 -8.28 -10.89
C VAL A 30 -27.01 -6.96 -10.43
N ALA A 31 -27.60 -6.30 -9.43
CA ALA A 31 -27.08 -5.03 -8.91
C ALA A 31 -25.69 -5.19 -8.28
N GLY A 32 -25.48 -6.25 -7.50
CA GLY A 32 -24.18 -6.57 -6.89
C GLY A 32 -23.11 -6.86 -7.94
N GLY A 33 -23.44 -7.64 -8.97
CA GLY A 33 -22.52 -7.92 -10.08
C GLY A 33 -22.14 -6.66 -10.86
N ALA A 34 -23.13 -5.81 -11.17
CA ALA A 34 -22.90 -4.54 -11.87
C ALA A 34 -22.00 -3.59 -11.05
N LEU A 35 -22.27 -3.44 -9.76
CA LEU A 35 -21.43 -2.62 -8.86
C LEU A 35 -20.02 -3.19 -8.72
N ALA A 36 -19.88 -4.51 -8.57
CA ALA A 36 -18.57 -5.15 -8.48
C ALA A 36 -17.75 -4.97 -9.75
N ALA A 37 -18.38 -4.97 -10.93
CA ALA A 37 -17.70 -4.78 -12.20
C ALA A 37 -16.96 -3.43 -12.29
N LEU A 38 -17.46 -2.37 -11.63
CA LEU A 38 -16.81 -1.06 -11.57
C LEU A 38 -15.43 -1.09 -10.90
N ALA A 39 -15.22 -2.02 -9.96
CA ALA A 39 -13.94 -2.25 -9.31
C ALA A 39 -13.13 -3.36 -10.02
N ALA A 40 -13.79 -4.46 -10.33
CA ALA A 40 -13.17 -5.69 -10.81
C ALA A 40 -12.60 -5.56 -12.24
N VAL A 41 -13.26 -4.81 -13.12
CA VAL A 41 -12.81 -4.65 -14.52
C VAL A 41 -11.52 -3.81 -14.61
N PRO A 42 -11.44 -2.60 -14.01
CA PRO A 42 -10.18 -1.85 -13.99
C PRO A 42 -9.04 -2.62 -13.32
N TYR A 43 -9.34 -3.35 -12.25
CA TYR A 43 -8.37 -4.20 -11.58
C TYR A 43 -7.87 -5.36 -12.47
N GLY A 44 -8.77 -6.09 -13.11
CA GLY A 44 -8.42 -7.16 -14.05
C GLY A 44 -7.57 -6.64 -15.22
N TRP A 45 -7.94 -5.48 -15.78
CA TRP A 45 -7.12 -4.78 -16.78
C TRP A 45 -5.72 -4.46 -16.27
N ALA A 46 -5.60 -3.90 -15.07
CA ALA A 46 -4.31 -3.57 -14.47
C ALA A 46 -3.45 -4.82 -14.26
N VAL A 47 -4.01 -5.90 -13.69
CA VAL A 47 -3.35 -7.20 -13.50
C VAL A 47 -2.72 -7.70 -14.80
N GLN A 48 -3.46 -7.62 -15.90
CA GLN A 48 -2.98 -8.01 -17.22
C GLN A 48 -1.90 -7.05 -17.74
N ARG A 49 -2.16 -5.74 -17.67
CA ARG A 49 -1.30 -4.68 -18.22
C ARG A 49 0.09 -4.65 -17.60
N VAL A 50 0.18 -4.92 -16.30
CA VAL A 50 1.44 -4.90 -15.54
C VAL A 50 2.04 -6.29 -15.32
N ARG A 51 1.35 -7.34 -15.78
CA ARG A 51 1.77 -8.74 -15.63
C ARG A 51 2.05 -9.09 -14.16
N ALA A 52 1.13 -8.71 -13.28
CA ALA A 52 1.29 -8.84 -11.82
C ALA A 52 1.66 -10.27 -11.41
N TYR A 53 1.01 -11.28 -12.01
CA TYR A 53 1.27 -12.69 -11.71
C TYR A 53 2.15 -13.36 -12.80
N PRO A 54 3.32 -13.91 -12.45
CA PRO A 54 4.15 -14.67 -13.37
C PRO A 54 3.49 -16.01 -13.74
N ALA A 55 3.75 -16.55 -14.92
CA ALA A 55 3.30 -17.88 -15.33
C ALA A 55 4.18 -18.99 -14.72
N THR A 56 4.21 -19.04 -13.39
CA THR A 56 4.98 -20.01 -12.60
C THR A 56 4.10 -20.58 -11.48
N PRO A 57 4.45 -21.73 -10.87
CA PRO A 57 3.69 -22.28 -9.75
C PRO A 57 3.49 -21.26 -8.61
N ARG A 58 4.53 -20.47 -8.31
CA ARG A 58 4.44 -19.37 -7.34
C ARG A 58 3.40 -18.33 -7.75
N GLY A 59 3.40 -17.92 -9.02
CA GLY A 59 2.42 -16.94 -9.52
C GLY A 59 0.99 -17.46 -9.49
N VAL A 60 0.78 -18.75 -9.77
CA VAL A 60 -0.52 -19.42 -9.62
C VAL A 60 -0.95 -19.45 -8.16
N GLY A 61 -0.04 -19.81 -7.25
CA GLY A 61 -0.32 -19.81 -5.81
C GLY A 61 -0.69 -18.43 -5.27
N LEU A 62 0.03 -17.38 -5.69
CA LEU A 62 -0.32 -16.00 -5.33
C LEU A 62 -1.69 -15.58 -5.88
N PHE A 63 -1.97 -15.90 -7.14
CA PHE A 63 -3.27 -15.62 -7.75
C PHE A 63 -4.40 -16.34 -7.03
N ALA A 64 -4.22 -17.63 -6.74
CA ALA A 64 -5.20 -18.43 -6.01
C ALA A 64 -5.44 -17.85 -4.61
N ALA A 65 -4.38 -17.55 -3.85
CA ALA A 65 -4.52 -16.94 -2.52
C ALA A 65 -5.30 -15.62 -2.56
N ASP A 66 -5.02 -14.74 -3.52
CA ASP A 66 -5.68 -13.44 -3.66
C ASP A 66 -7.15 -13.57 -4.10
N HIS A 67 -7.51 -14.62 -4.85
CA HIS A 67 -8.86 -14.81 -5.42
C HIS A 67 -9.67 -15.93 -4.74
N SER A 68 -9.22 -16.42 -3.59
CA SER A 68 -9.96 -17.36 -2.75
C SER A 68 -9.93 -16.88 -1.30
N TRP A 69 -8.90 -17.26 -0.57
CA TRP A 69 -8.72 -16.93 0.84
C TRP A 69 -8.70 -15.42 1.12
N SER A 70 -7.95 -14.65 0.34
CA SER A 70 -7.83 -13.19 0.53
C SER A 70 -8.78 -12.38 -0.38
N LEU A 71 -9.85 -13.00 -0.90
CA LEU A 71 -10.73 -12.38 -1.88
C LEU A 71 -11.33 -11.05 -1.40
N VAL A 72 -11.76 -10.97 -0.15
CA VAL A 72 -12.33 -9.74 0.44
C VAL A 72 -11.31 -8.59 0.38
N ASN A 73 -10.05 -8.84 0.71
CA ASN A 73 -8.99 -7.82 0.64
C ASN A 73 -8.69 -7.43 -0.82
N THR A 74 -8.73 -8.39 -1.74
CA THR A 74 -8.51 -8.14 -3.17
C THR A 74 -9.61 -7.26 -3.75
N ILE A 75 -10.88 -7.50 -3.39
CA ILE A 75 -12.02 -6.66 -3.79
C ILE A 75 -11.84 -5.23 -3.25
N ALA A 76 -11.45 -5.08 -1.99
CA ALA A 76 -11.18 -3.77 -1.41
C ALA A 76 -10.00 -3.06 -2.09
N GLY A 77 -8.93 -3.80 -2.41
CA GLY A 77 -7.80 -3.31 -3.21
C GLY A 77 -8.22 -2.89 -4.62
N ALA A 78 -9.11 -3.65 -5.27
CA ALA A 78 -9.66 -3.33 -6.58
C ALA A 78 -10.48 -2.03 -6.56
N ALA A 79 -11.34 -1.86 -5.56
CA ALA A 79 -12.08 -0.60 -5.37
C ALA A 79 -11.12 0.57 -5.13
N PHE A 80 -10.12 0.40 -4.27
CA PHE A 80 -9.08 1.40 -4.02
C PHE A 80 -8.32 1.77 -5.30
N LEU A 81 -7.91 0.79 -6.11
CA LEU A 81 -7.28 1.01 -7.39
C LEU A 81 -8.18 1.81 -8.33
N SER A 82 -9.44 1.40 -8.52
CA SER A 82 -10.38 2.08 -9.41
C SER A 82 -10.58 3.54 -9.04
N VAL A 83 -10.71 3.84 -7.75
CA VAL A 83 -10.82 5.23 -7.27
C VAL A 83 -9.56 6.04 -7.60
N ASN A 84 -8.37 5.47 -7.41
CA ASN A 84 -7.12 6.17 -7.72
C ASN A 84 -6.91 6.37 -9.23
N LEU A 85 -7.25 5.37 -10.05
CA LEU A 85 -7.21 5.50 -11.51
C LEU A 85 -8.20 6.58 -11.99
N ALA A 86 -9.40 6.65 -11.40
CA ALA A 86 -10.38 7.70 -11.70
C ALA A 86 -9.89 9.11 -11.32
N ARG A 87 -8.96 9.22 -10.36
CA ARG A 87 -8.27 10.47 -9.99
C ARG A 87 -7.08 10.80 -10.90
N GLY A 88 -6.82 9.99 -11.93
CA GLY A 88 -5.70 10.17 -12.85
C GLY A 88 -4.37 9.62 -12.34
N HIS A 89 -4.37 8.83 -11.25
CA HIS A 89 -3.15 8.15 -10.82
C HIS A 89 -2.77 7.05 -11.82
N ARG A 90 -1.49 6.70 -11.84
CA ARG A 90 -0.88 5.83 -12.85
C ARG A 90 -0.29 4.60 -12.22
N LEU A 91 -0.45 3.47 -12.90
CA LEU A 91 0.23 2.23 -12.55
C LEU A 91 1.75 2.42 -12.65
N ASP A 92 2.49 1.72 -11.79
CA ASP A 92 3.94 1.53 -11.90
C ASP A 92 4.24 0.10 -12.40
N PRO A 93 4.37 -0.12 -13.72
CA PRO A 93 4.55 -1.46 -14.26
C PRO A 93 5.85 -2.13 -13.79
N LEU A 94 6.90 -1.35 -13.47
CA LEU A 94 8.18 -1.90 -13.03
C LEU A 94 8.07 -2.45 -11.62
N ALA A 95 7.43 -1.72 -10.71
CA ALA A 95 7.18 -2.19 -9.35
C ALA A 95 6.15 -3.33 -9.26
N CYS A 96 5.26 -3.46 -10.25
CA CYS A 96 4.26 -4.53 -10.28
C CYS A 96 4.77 -5.88 -10.79
N ARG A 97 5.68 -5.85 -11.78
CA ARG A 97 5.91 -6.98 -12.67
C ARG A 97 6.32 -8.23 -11.90
N HIS A 98 5.49 -9.27 -12.00
CA HIS A 98 5.71 -10.59 -11.37
C HIS A 98 5.76 -10.59 -9.83
N ARG A 99 5.28 -9.53 -9.16
CA ARG A 99 5.25 -9.42 -7.70
C ARG A 99 3.95 -9.94 -7.06
N GLY A 100 2.92 -10.20 -7.86
CA GLY A 100 1.57 -10.51 -7.37
C GLY A 100 0.90 -9.32 -6.68
N ARG A 101 1.27 -8.08 -7.00
CA ARG A 101 0.62 -6.88 -6.48
C ARG A 101 0.53 -5.82 -7.56
N ILE A 102 -0.34 -4.83 -7.35
CA ILE A 102 -0.45 -3.66 -8.21
C ILE A 102 0.10 -2.45 -7.46
N ASN A 103 1.00 -1.72 -8.09
CA ASN A 103 1.60 -0.50 -7.57
C ASN A 103 1.12 0.69 -8.39
N ILE A 104 0.86 1.79 -7.70
CA ILE A 104 0.51 3.10 -8.23
C ILE A 104 1.65 4.06 -7.88
N PHE A 105 2.10 4.88 -8.84
CA PHE A 105 3.19 5.83 -8.62
C PHE A 105 2.84 6.88 -7.57
N GLU A 106 1.65 7.45 -7.69
CA GLU A 106 1.18 8.54 -6.85
C GLU A 106 0.73 8.03 -5.47
N GLN A 107 0.91 8.88 -4.45
CA GLN A 107 0.42 8.63 -3.10
C GLN A 107 -1.10 8.83 -3.05
N ALA A 108 -1.82 7.88 -2.45
CA ALA A 108 -3.25 8.06 -2.17
C ALA A 108 -3.48 9.01 -0.99
N ILE A 109 -2.56 9.01 -0.03
CA ILE A 109 -2.54 9.89 1.15
C ILE A 109 -1.18 10.57 1.18
N ARG A 110 -1.16 11.91 1.13
CA ARG A 110 0.09 12.69 1.11
C ARG A 110 0.98 12.31 2.29
N GLY A 111 2.23 11.96 2.00
CA GLY A 111 3.24 11.60 2.99
C GLY A 111 3.29 10.11 3.33
N TYR A 112 2.37 9.30 2.83
CA TYR A 112 2.30 7.87 3.14
C TYR A 112 2.26 7.02 1.87
N ALA A 113 2.94 5.88 1.91
CA ALA A 113 2.56 4.77 1.06
C ALA A 113 1.28 4.14 1.66
N THR A 114 0.39 3.61 0.82
CA THR A 114 -0.88 3.05 1.28
C THR A 114 -1.12 1.72 0.61
N THR A 115 -1.22 0.66 1.41
CA THR A 115 -1.57 -0.68 0.94
C THR A 115 -3.00 -1.05 1.32
N VAL A 116 -3.79 -1.44 0.32
CA VAL A 116 -5.14 -2.01 0.50
C VAL A 116 -5.17 -3.35 -0.23
N GLY A 117 -5.24 -4.44 0.54
CA GLY A 117 -5.13 -5.79 0.00
C GLY A 117 -3.81 -6.02 -0.73
N ASN A 118 -3.85 -6.22 -2.04
CA ASN A 118 -2.67 -6.37 -2.89
C ASN A 118 -2.43 -5.17 -3.82
N VAL A 119 -3.02 -4.01 -3.51
CA VAL A 119 -2.78 -2.75 -4.22
C VAL A 119 -2.02 -1.79 -3.31
N VAL A 120 -0.95 -1.20 -3.82
CA VAL A 120 -0.03 -0.31 -3.11
C VAL A 120 0.05 1.02 -3.84
N ALA A 121 -0.13 2.13 -3.15
CA ALA A 121 0.01 3.48 -3.70
C ALA A 121 1.20 4.21 -3.10
N GLY A 122 2.02 4.86 -3.93
CA GLY A 122 3.07 5.78 -3.48
C GLY A 122 4.29 5.12 -2.83
N ALA A 123 4.45 3.80 -2.96
CA ALA A 123 5.62 3.09 -2.48
C ALA A 123 6.88 3.48 -3.26
N ASN A 124 8.01 3.51 -2.58
CA ASN A 124 9.33 3.75 -3.16
C ASN A 124 10.36 2.82 -2.51
N ALA A 125 11.62 2.87 -2.96
CA ALA A 125 12.67 1.98 -2.50
C ALA A 125 12.89 1.96 -0.97
N ARG A 126 12.49 3.01 -0.24
CA ARG A 126 12.64 3.10 1.22
C ARG A 126 11.60 2.30 1.98
N CYS A 127 10.35 2.28 1.50
CA CYS A 127 9.22 1.62 2.17
C CYS A 127 8.67 0.41 1.41
N GLU A 128 9.26 0.02 0.28
CA GLU A 128 8.74 -1.07 -0.55
C GLU A 128 8.61 -2.39 0.23
N ARG A 129 9.58 -2.66 1.11
CA ARG A 129 9.60 -3.85 1.96
C ARG A 129 8.53 -3.79 3.05
N HIS A 130 8.32 -2.63 3.66
CA HIS A 130 7.20 -2.37 4.57
C HIS A 130 5.86 -2.70 3.90
N GLU A 131 5.62 -2.17 2.69
CA GLU A 131 4.38 -2.45 1.95
C GLU A 131 4.23 -3.92 1.53
N ASP A 132 5.34 -4.60 1.20
CA ASP A 132 5.33 -6.05 0.95
C ASP A 132 4.83 -6.85 2.17
N VAL A 133 5.11 -6.37 3.39
CA VAL A 133 4.61 -7.01 4.62
C VAL A 133 3.10 -6.85 4.72
N HIS A 134 2.54 -5.69 4.40
CA HIS A 134 1.09 -5.49 4.41
C HIS A 134 0.36 -6.38 3.41
N VAL A 135 0.88 -6.52 2.17
CA VAL A 135 0.33 -7.46 1.19
C VAL A 135 0.41 -8.90 1.72
N ARG A 136 1.52 -9.27 2.36
CA ARG A 136 1.65 -10.60 2.98
C ARG A 136 0.69 -10.81 4.15
N GLN A 137 0.47 -9.80 4.98
CA GLN A 137 -0.48 -9.84 6.09
C GLN A 137 -1.91 -10.07 5.57
N ALA A 138 -2.31 -9.34 4.52
CA ALA A 138 -3.60 -9.53 3.86
C ALA A 138 -3.80 -10.98 3.40
N ARG A 139 -2.78 -11.58 2.77
CA ARG A 139 -2.80 -12.99 2.37
C ARG A 139 -2.81 -13.98 3.53
N LEU A 140 -2.11 -13.67 4.62
CA LEU A 140 -2.03 -14.56 5.76
C LEU A 140 -3.37 -14.63 6.50
N PHE A 141 -3.95 -13.47 6.82
CA PHE A 141 -5.19 -13.39 7.61
C PHE A 141 -6.45 -13.50 6.75
N GLY A 142 -6.32 -13.45 5.42
CA GLY A 142 -7.43 -13.61 4.48
C GLY A 142 -8.58 -12.66 4.81
N PRO A 143 -9.82 -13.14 4.94
CA PRO A 143 -10.98 -12.27 5.14
C PRO A 143 -10.94 -11.52 6.49
N LEU A 144 -10.13 -11.96 7.45
CA LEU A 144 -10.04 -11.34 8.78
C LEU A 144 -9.05 -10.17 8.84
N TYR A 145 -8.23 -9.94 7.80
CA TYR A 145 -7.18 -8.92 7.85
C TYR A 145 -7.72 -7.51 8.14
N MET A 146 -8.66 -7.02 7.33
CA MET A 146 -9.25 -5.69 7.51
C MET A 146 -10.04 -5.55 8.82
N PRO A 147 -10.90 -6.53 9.22
CA PRO A 147 -11.52 -6.51 10.54
C PRO A 147 -10.51 -6.41 11.70
N LEU A 148 -9.42 -7.20 11.64
CA LEU A 148 -8.38 -7.18 12.67
C LEU A 148 -7.63 -5.84 12.73
N ILE A 149 -7.39 -5.20 11.58
CA ILE A 149 -6.85 -3.84 11.52
C ILE A 149 -7.81 -2.86 12.19
N ALA A 150 -9.08 -2.86 11.78
CA ALA A 150 -10.09 -1.92 12.27
C ALA A 150 -10.27 -2.03 13.79
N VAL A 151 -10.45 -3.26 14.30
CA VAL A 151 -10.56 -3.52 15.73
C VAL A 151 -9.30 -3.06 16.46
N ASN A 152 -8.12 -3.31 15.91
CA ASN A 152 -6.88 -2.91 16.58
C ASN A 152 -6.70 -1.38 16.62
N TYR A 153 -7.04 -0.66 15.55
CA TYR A 153 -7.07 0.80 15.56
C TYR A 153 -8.04 1.34 16.61
N VAL A 154 -9.26 0.82 16.68
CA VAL A 154 -10.25 1.24 17.69
C VAL A 154 -9.71 1.01 19.10
N LEU A 155 -9.24 -0.21 19.38
CA LEU A 155 -8.70 -0.56 20.70
C LEU A 155 -7.51 0.32 21.08
N PHE A 156 -6.56 0.54 20.19
CA PHE A 156 -5.36 1.33 20.50
C PHE A 156 -5.62 2.83 20.52
N SER A 157 -6.71 3.29 19.90
CA SER A 157 -7.16 4.68 19.99
C SER A 157 -7.84 4.97 21.33
N VAL A 158 -8.63 4.02 21.85
CA VAL A 158 -9.41 4.17 23.09
C VAL A 158 -8.63 3.74 24.34
N LEU A 159 -7.86 2.66 24.23
CA LEU A 159 -7.04 2.09 25.31
C LEU A 159 -5.56 2.16 24.90
N PRO A 160 -4.88 3.31 25.12
CA PRO A 160 -3.53 3.53 24.63
C PRO A 160 -2.48 2.84 25.50
N VAL A 161 -2.55 1.50 25.61
CA VAL A 161 -1.56 0.68 26.34
C VAL A 161 -0.14 0.91 25.81
N TRP A 162 -0.02 1.31 24.54
CA TRP A 162 1.23 1.69 23.89
C TRP A 162 1.87 2.95 24.50
N TRP A 163 1.10 3.80 25.19
CA TRP A 163 1.61 4.99 25.85
C TRP A 163 2.74 4.67 26.84
N LEU A 164 2.67 3.50 27.48
CA LEU A 164 3.65 3.03 28.46
C LEU A 164 5.02 2.73 27.86
N VAL A 165 5.09 2.45 26.56
CA VAL A 165 6.32 2.04 25.85
C VAL A 165 6.67 2.99 24.70
N HIS A 166 5.96 4.10 24.57
CA HIS A 166 6.18 5.09 23.51
C HIS A 166 7.38 6.00 23.83
N ASP A 167 8.16 6.34 22.81
CA ASP A 167 9.27 7.30 22.92
C ASP A 167 8.75 8.74 22.89
N HIS A 168 8.32 9.21 24.06
CA HIS A 168 7.76 10.55 24.25
C HIS A 168 8.75 11.68 23.95
N ALA A 169 10.06 11.42 24.03
CA ALA A 169 11.10 12.42 23.79
C ALA A 169 11.39 12.56 22.29
N GLY A 170 11.50 11.44 21.57
CA GLY A 170 11.74 11.43 20.13
C GLY A 170 10.51 11.83 19.30
N TYR A 171 9.31 11.47 19.77
CA TYR A 171 8.07 11.61 19.02
C TYR A 171 6.96 12.27 19.85
N PRO A 172 7.14 13.53 20.31
CA PRO A 172 6.21 14.17 21.23
C PRO A 172 4.77 14.22 20.68
N ILE A 173 3.80 13.95 21.56
CA ILE A 173 2.37 13.98 21.26
C ILE A 173 1.81 15.34 21.66
N THR A 174 1.80 16.27 20.72
CA THR A 174 1.41 17.68 20.95
C THR A 174 -0.05 17.98 20.59
N GLY A 175 -0.86 16.96 20.27
CA GLY A 175 -2.25 17.12 19.89
C GLY A 175 -2.83 15.89 19.17
N PRO A 176 -4.11 15.93 18.74
CA PRO A 176 -4.81 14.77 18.21
C PRO A 176 -4.16 14.15 16.97
N GLY A 177 -3.70 14.99 16.02
CA GLY A 177 -3.01 14.49 14.82
C GLY A 177 -1.72 13.73 15.14
N ARG A 178 -0.93 14.22 16.11
CA ARG A 178 0.30 13.54 16.59
C ARG A 178 -0.04 12.32 17.44
N TYR A 179 -1.11 12.34 18.21
CA TYR A 179 -1.60 11.15 18.92
C TYR A 179 -1.84 9.98 17.97
N PHE A 180 -2.49 10.22 16.84
CA PHE A 180 -2.70 9.17 15.83
C PHE A 180 -1.42 8.82 15.08
N THR A 181 -0.71 9.81 14.55
CA THR A 181 0.43 9.56 13.65
C THR A 181 1.69 9.08 14.37
N HIS A 182 2.00 9.59 15.57
CA HIS A 182 3.16 9.16 16.37
C HIS A 182 2.81 8.04 17.34
N GLY A 183 1.59 8.07 17.89
CA GLY A 183 1.12 7.08 18.85
C GLY A 183 0.47 5.87 18.16
N VAL A 184 -0.84 5.96 17.93
CA VAL A 184 -1.67 4.83 17.50
C VAL A 184 -1.10 4.11 16.26
N TYR A 185 -0.78 4.86 15.20
CA TYR A 185 -0.35 4.34 13.91
C TYR A 185 0.90 3.46 14.01
N HIS A 186 1.92 3.87 14.76
CA HIS A 186 3.15 3.07 14.87
C HIS A 186 3.00 1.84 15.77
N HIS A 187 1.97 1.81 16.62
CA HIS A 187 1.82 0.80 17.66
C HIS A 187 0.76 -0.27 17.36
N VAL A 188 -0.13 -0.04 16.39
CA VAL A 188 -1.01 -1.10 15.89
C VAL A 188 -0.20 -2.27 15.32
N TRP A 189 -0.65 -3.50 15.54
CA TRP A 189 0.19 -4.70 15.37
C TRP A 189 0.71 -4.88 13.93
N HIS A 190 -0.08 -4.47 12.94
CA HIS A 190 0.24 -4.67 11.53
C HIS A 190 1.36 -3.73 11.07
N GLU A 191 1.30 -2.46 11.49
CA GLU A 191 2.38 -1.47 11.30
C GLU A 191 3.61 -1.87 12.11
N ALA A 192 3.45 -2.20 13.39
CA ALA A 192 4.57 -2.64 14.23
C ALA A 192 5.27 -3.90 13.68
N TRP A 193 4.53 -4.83 13.07
CA TRP A 193 5.12 -5.96 12.36
C TRP A 193 5.86 -5.50 11.10
N ALA A 194 5.28 -4.65 10.26
CA ALA A 194 5.92 -4.14 9.06
C ALA A 194 7.24 -3.40 9.39
N TYR A 195 7.23 -2.47 10.35
CA TYR A 195 8.43 -1.77 10.83
C TYR A 195 9.49 -2.68 11.44
N ARG A 196 9.11 -3.81 12.08
CA ARG A 196 10.09 -4.77 12.61
C ARG A 196 10.81 -5.54 11.52
N ARG A 197 10.20 -5.67 10.33
CA ARG A 197 10.73 -6.40 9.18
C ARG A 197 11.42 -5.47 8.18
N ASP A 198 11.10 -4.18 8.20
CA ASP A 198 11.86 -3.18 7.47
C ASP A 198 13.08 -2.72 8.28
N VAL A 199 14.27 -3.06 7.80
CA VAL A 199 15.54 -2.78 8.52
C VAL A 199 15.90 -1.29 8.44
N HIS A 200 15.30 -0.54 7.51
CA HIS A 200 15.61 0.88 7.30
C HIS A 200 14.82 1.85 8.19
N ASP A 201 13.69 1.41 8.75
CA ASP A 201 12.74 2.33 9.39
C ASP A 201 12.71 2.30 10.92
N ARG A 202 13.52 1.46 11.59
CA ARG A 202 13.59 1.57 13.06
C ARG A 202 14.03 2.94 13.52
N HIS A 203 14.83 3.65 12.71
CA HIS A 203 15.15 5.06 12.89
C HIS A 203 15.44 5.64 11.50
N GLY A 204 14.45 6.22 10.82
CA GLY A 204 14.70 7.08 9.67
C GLY A 204 15.88 8.00 9.98
N PRO A 205 16.83 8.18 9.04
CA PRO A 205 18.27 8.27 9.29
C PRO A 205 18.55 8.80 10.69
N ARG A 206 18.79 7.88 11.63
CA ARG A 206 19.29 8.16 12.99
C ARG A 206 20.18 9.38 12.84
N ALA A 207 19.71 10.56 13.28
CA ALA A 207 20.25 11.86 12.89
C ALA A 207 21.75 11.71 12.67
N ALA A 208 22.15 11.52 11.41
CA ALA A 208 23.47 11.00 11.10
C ALA A 208 24.38 12.18 11.33
N GLY A 209 24.81 12.32 12.58
CA GLY A 209 25.42 13.52 13.11
C GLY A 209 24.76 14.81 12.59
N ARG A 210 23.96 15.46 13.44
CA ARG A 210 24.45 16.78 13.84
C ARG A 210 25.79 16.53 14.55
N ALA A 211 26.84 16.22 13.79
CA ALA A 211 28.16 16.60 14.16
C ALA A 211 28.00 18.10 14.38
N ALA A 212 28.15 18.53 15.63
CA ALA A 212 28.21 19.93 15.97
C ALA A 212 29.13 20.55 14.92
N ARG A 213 28.57 21.41 14.06
CA ARG A 213 29.37 22.15 13.10
C ARG A 213 30.34 22.96 13.98
N PRO A 214 31.66 22.73 13.91
CA PRO A 214 32.57 23.48 14.76
C PRO A 214 32.35 24.97 14.45
N PRO A 215 32.22 25.82 15.48
CA PRO A 215 32.10 27.25 15.27
C PRO A 215 33.37 27.71 14.55
N GLY A 216 33.23 28.18 13.29
CA GLY A 216 34.35 28.76 12.54
C GLY A 216 34.59 28.24 11.12
N ALA A 217 33.82 27.28 10.60
CA ALA A 217 33.97 26.87 9.19
C ALA A 217 33.45 27.95 8.22
N ALA A 218 34.36 28.83 7.80
CA ALA A 218 34.16 29.88 6.80
C ALA A 218 33.61 29.31 5.49
N ARG A 219 32.71 30.06 4.85
CA ARG A 219 32.17 29.72 3.53
C ARG A 219 33.27 29.84 2.49
N THR A 220 33.66 28.73 1.88
CA THR A 220 34.46 28.76 0.64
C THR A 220 33.58 29.39 -0.45
N PRO A 221 34.03 30.46 -1.13
CA PRO A 221 33.26 31.04 -2.22
C PRO A 221 33.15 30.04 -3.37
N ILE A 222 31.94 29.94 -3.93
CA ILE A 222 31.66 29.16 -5.13
C ILE A 222 32.39 29.86 -6.28
N VAL A 223 33.41 29.20 -6.82
CA VAL A 223 34.05 29.59 -8.09
C VAL A 223 33.06 29.26 -9.21
N THR A 224 32.48 30.30 -9.81
CA THR A 224 31.67 30.19 -11.02
C THR A 224 32.58 29.73 -12.17
N GLN A 225 32.45 28.48 -12.60
CA GLN A 225 33.11 28.03 -13.83
C GLN A 225 32.39 28.58 -15.05
N ALA A 226 33.21 29.14 -15.94
CA ALA A 226 32.85 29.81 -17.17
C ALA A 226 32.15 28.88 -18.18
N THR A 227 31.17 29.45 -18.87
CA THR A 227 30.59 28.96 -20.11
C THR A 227 31.66 28.90 -21.21
N LEU A 228 32.05 27.69 -21.59
CA LEU A 228 32.74 27.41 -22.85
C LEU A 228 31.69 27.40 -23.96
N GLY A 229 31.93 28.23 -24.98
CA GLY A 229 31.08 28.37 -26.15
C GLY A 229 31.16 27.19 -27.11
N THR A 230 30.16 27.15 -27.99
CA THR A 230 30.25 26.50 -29.30
C THR A 230 29.49 27.35 -30.31
N ASP A 231 30.24 28.16 -31.04
CA ASP A 231 29.94 28.44 -32.44
C ASP A 231 30.08 27.14 -33.23
N LYS A 232 29.14 26.89 -34.16
CA LYS A 232 29.38 26.29 -35.48
C LYS A 232 28.09 26.34 -36.30
N THR A 233 28.13 27.25 -37.29
CA THR A 233 27.74 27.10 -38.71
C THR A 233 26.58 26.20 -39.06
#